data_AF-A0A3E0C2H7-F1
#
_entry.id   AF-A0A3E0C2H7-F1
#
_cell.length_a   1.000
_cell.length_b   1.000
_cell.length_c   1.000
_cell.angle_alpha   90.00
_cell.angle_beta   90.00
_cell.angle_gamma   90.00
#
_symmetry.space_group_name_H-M   'P 1'
#
loop_
_entity.id
_entity.type
_entity.pdbx_description
1 polymer ?
#
loop_
_entity_poly.entity_id
_entity_poly.type
_entity_poly.pdbx_seq_one_letter_code
_entity_poly.pdbx_strand_id
1 'polypeptide(L)'
;MTCSSEISIGGYELDVMRRSYTVWERFEKKDRVIRSRKYPLHWDTPDGEQRMVLEYAYSVTADVLRRRLGRAGFTRTTLEQEFMRYHEAVCRQSGTLFFNPYPDAEKAQARADAFRAATLDDWLEALAKAVRANVTRVRRNAREAAHPEDILVDIITGSDKPGDLNLMPNHCLLGFPCSSLDNMSVALLEVVDGHVRCEQEVSMFVEYLDDTTFDDMRLRQKQLVQNVFHDESDI
;
A
#
# COMPACT_ATOMS: atom_id res chain seq x y z
N MET A 1 -4.57 4.72 -22.08
CA MET A 1 -4.06 4.88 -20.71
C MET A 1 -5.10 4.27 -19.76
N THR A 2 -4.68 3.55 -18.73
CA THR A 2 -5.61 3.01 -17.72
C THR A 2 -5.37 3.77 -16.42
N CYS A 3 -6.37 4.51 -15.94
CA CYS A 3 -6.28 5.19 -14.65
C CYS A 3 -6.26 4.17 -13.51
N SER A 4 -5.45 4.47 -12.50
CA SER A 4 -5.36 3.70 -11.27
C SER A 4 -5.43 4.60 -10.04
N SER A 5 -5.87 4.01 -8.93
CA SER A 5 -5.79 4.58 -7.59
C SER A 5 -5.08 3.57 -6.72
N GLU A 6 -4.12 4.04 -5.92
CA GLU A 6 -3.28 3.20 -5.07
C GLU A 6 -3.51 3.56 -3.60
N ILE A 7 -3.71 2.54 -2.77
CA ILE A 7 -3.69 2.68 -1.31
C ILE A 7 -2.30 2.27 -0.82
N SER A 8 -1.67 3.10 0.01
CA SER A 8 -0.36 2.79 0.60
C SER A 8 -0.24 3.23 2.05
N ILE A 9 0.64 2.56 2.80
CA ILE A 9 1.07 2.95 4.16
C ILE A 9 2.58 3.13 4.14
N GLY A 10 3.07 4.35 4.30
CA GLY A 10 4.50 4.65 4.25
C GLY A 10 5.17 4.33 2.92
N GLY A 11 4.42 4.42 1.82
CA GLY A 11 4.88 4.04 0.49
C GLY A 11 4.85 2.53 0.22
N TYR A 12 4.36 1.71 1.16
CA TYR A 12 4.05 0.30 0.89
C TYR A 12 2.66 0.18 0.26
N GLU A 13 2.62 -0.25 -0.99
CA GLU A 13 1.41 -0.55 -1.77
C GLU A 13 0.58 -1.63 -1.06
N LEU A 14 -0.64 -1.27 -0.69
CA LEU A 14 -1.64 -2.17 -0.09
C LEU A 14 -2.66 -2.65 -1.11
N ASP A 15 -3.16 -1.77 -1.98
CA ASP A 15 -4.16 -2.10 -2.99
C ASP A 15 -4.05 -1.17 -4.19
N VAL A 16 -4.44 -1.67 -5.36
CA VAL A 16 -4.43 -0.91 -6.62
C VAL A 16 -5.74 -1.16 -7.37
N MET A 17 -6.57 -0.13 -7.42
CA MET A 17 -7.81 -0.14 -8.18
C MET A 17 -7.54 0.41 -9.58
N ARG A 18 -8.07 -0.25 -10.61
CA ARG A 18 -7.88 0.14 -12.02
C ARG A 18 -9.23 0.40 -12.67
N ARG A 19 -9.27 1.38 -13.58
CA ARG A 19 -10.46 1.82 -14.36
C ARG A 19 -11.56 2.51 -13.54
N SER A 20 -11.71 2.16 -12.28
CA SER A 20 -12.51 2.87 -11.28
C SER A 20 -11.80 2.79 -9.93
N TYR A 21 -12.23 3.63 -8.98
CA TYR A 21 -11.82 3.50 -7.59
C TYR A 21 -13.02 3.78 -6.68
N THR A 22 -12.97 3.22 -5.48
CA THR A 22 -13.83 3.61 -4.37
C THR A 22 -12.91 4.17 -3.29
N VAL A 23 -13.32 5.28 -2.67
CA VAL A 23 -12.59 5.80 -1.51
C VAL A 23 -12.67 4.75 -0.41
N TRP A 24 -11.52 4.29 0.07
CA TRP A 24 -11.48 3.32 1.15
C TRP A 24 -12.16 3.94 2.38
N GLU A 25 -13.05 3.19 3.03
CA GLU A 25 -13.92 3.67 4.11
C GLU A 25 -13.16 4.24 5.32
N ARG A 26 -11.84 4.03 5.39
CA ARG A 26 -10.96 4.58 6.43
C ARG A 26 -10.50 6.00 6.11
N PHE A 27 -10.77 6.51 4.92
CA PHE A 27 -10.59 7.91 4.52
C PHE A 27 -11.93 8.66 4.49
N GLU A 28 -11.86 9.95 4.83
CA GLU A 28 -12.98 10.87 4.83
C GLU A 28 -12.71 12.02 3.85
N LYS A 29 -13.77 12.71 3.41
CA LYS A 29 -13.66 13.90 2.53
C LYS A 29 -12.70 14.98 3.06
N LYS A 30 -12.57 15.11 4.38
CA LYS A 30 -11.67 16.10 5.00
C LYS A 30 -10.19 15.73 4.88
N ASP A 31 -9.88 14.47 4.54
CA ASP A 31 -8.50 13.98 4.39
C ASP A 31 -7.95 14.24 2.98
N ARG A 32 -8.77 14.81 2.09
CA ARG A 32 -8.33 15.25 0.76
C ARG A 32 -7.18 16.25 0.89
N VAL A 33 -6.12 16.00 0.15
CA VAL A 33 -4.95 16.87 0.03
C VAL A 33 -4.62 17.09 -1.44
N ILE A 34 -4.21 18.32 -1.78
CA ILE A 34 -3.63 18.66 -3.06
C ILE A 34 -2.17 19.04 -2.78
N ARG A 35 -1.22 18.34 -3.39
CA ARG A 35 0.21 18.62 -3.25
C ARG A 35 0.78 18.99 -4.60
N SER A 36 1.81 19.81 -4.60
CA SER A 36 2.60 20.06 -5.79
C SER A 36 3.90 19.28 -5.68
N ARG A 37 4.19 18.46 -6.70
CA ARG A 37 5.44 17.71 -6.80
C ARG A 37 6.15 18.06 -8.09
N LYS A 38 7.47 18.21 -7.98
CA LYS A 38 8.34 18.39 -9.12
C LYS A 38 8.66 17.03 -9.69
N TYR A 39 8.30 16.81 -10.95
CA TYR A 39 8.71 15.66 -11.73
C TYR A 39 9.72 16.11 -12.78
N PRO A 40 10.84 15.38 -12.97
CA PRO A 40 11.70 15.65 -14.11
C PRO A 40 10.91 15.41 -15.42
N LEU A 41 11.04 16.30 -16.40
CA LEU A 41 10.39 16.15 -17.72
C LEU A 41 10.84 14.85 -18.42
N HIS A 42 12.04 14.41 -18.11
CA HIS A 42 12.73 13.29 -18.72
C HIS A 42 13.28 12.39 -17.60
N TRP A 43 12.87 11.11 -17.60
CA TRP A 43 13.23 10.15 -16.54
C TRP A 43 14.74 9.85 -16.48
N ASP A 44 15.46 10.14 -17.56
CA ASP A 44 16.90 9.98 -17.76
C ASP A 44 17.72 11.24 -17.38
N THR A 45 17.07 12.35 -17.03
CA THR A 45 17.74 13.58 -16.56
C THR A 45 17.08 14.13 -15.28
N PRO A 46 17.43 13.58 -14.10
CA PRO A 46 16.87 14.00 -12.81
C PRO A 46 17.08 15.50 -12.49
N ASP A 47 18.20 16.07 -12.97
CA ASP A 47 18.58 17.47 -12.81
C ASP A 47 18.09 18.37 -13.96
N GLY A 48 17.30 17.82 -14.90
CA GLY A 48 16.75 18.55 -16.05
C GLY A 48 15.56 19.44 -15.69
N GLU A 49 14.89 20.00 -16.70
CA GLU A 49 13.68 20.80 -16.49
C GLU A 49 12.61 19.98 -15.73
N GLN A 50 12.04 20.60 -14.70
CA GLN A 50 11.06 19.96 -13.83
C GLN A 50 9.66 20.51 -14.12
N ARG A 51 8.70 19.61 -14.36
CA ARG A 51 7.29 19.96 -14.43
C ARG A 51 6.69 19.88 -13.04
N MET A 52 5.97 20.92 -12.66
CA MET A 52 5.10 20.88 -11.49
C MET A 52 3.84 20.09 -11.85
N VAL A 53 3.62 18.98 -11.14
CA VAL A 53 2.41 18.16 -11.25
C VAL A 53 1.66 18.26 -9.93
N LEU A 54 0.33 18.33 -10.01
CA LEU A 54 -0.52 18.32 -8.82
C LEU A 54 -0.87 16.88 -8.49
N GLU A 55 -0.52 16.45 -7.28
CA GLU A 55 -0.95 15.17 -6.74
C GLU A 55 -2.23 15.37 -5.92
N TYR A 56 -3.23 14.53 -6.18
CA TYR A 56 -4.51 14.48 -5.49
C TYR A 56 -4.60 13.16 -4.72
N ALA A 57 -4.77 13.26 -3.40
CA ALA A 57 -4.84 12.08 -2.56
C ALA A 57 -5.76 12.30 -1.36
N TYR A 58 -6.19 11.20 -0.75
CA TYR A 58 -6.62 11.19 0.64
C TYR A 58 -5.40 10.85 1.49
N SER A 59 -5.13 11.60 2.55
CA SER A 59 -3.92 11.38 3.37
C SER A 59 -4.17 11.64 4.84
N VAL A 60 -3.75 10.68 5.66
CA VAL A 60 -3.70 10.78 7.13
C VAL A 60 -2.41 10.20 7.66
N THR A 61 -2.12 10.39 8.95
CA THR A 61 -1.00 9.70 9.60
C THR A 61 -1.39 8.28 10.01
N ALA A 62 -0.39 7.41 10.17
CA ALA A 62 -0.56 6.05 10.69
C ALA A 62 -1.33 6.04 12.02
N ASP A 63 -1.10 6.98 12.94
CA ASP A 63 -1.86 7.08 14.19
C ASP A 63 -3.36 7.38 13.97
N VAL A 64 -3.69 8.21 12.99
CA VAL A 64 -5.09 8.48 12.64
C VAL A 64 -5.72 7.22 12.06
N LEU A 65 -5.02 6.53 11.15
CA LEU A 65 -5.51 5.30 10.53
C LEU A 65 -5.70 4.18 11.55
N ARG A 66 -4.75 3.98 12.48
CA ARG A 66 -4.86 3.03 13.62
C ARG A 66 -6.13 3.26 14.41
N ARG A 67 -6.42 4.51 14.78
CA ARG A 67 -7.65 4.87 15.53
C ARG A 67 -8.92 4.56 14.74
N ARG A 68 -8.93 4.80 13.42
CA ARG A 68 -10.10 4.53 12.57
C ARG A 68 -10.33 3.04 12.37
N LEU A 69 -9.29 2.27 12.12
CA LEU A 69 -9.35 0.81 12.05
C LEU A 69 -9.84 0.22 13.38
N GLY A 70 -9.29 0.68 14.50
CA GLY A 70 -9.74 0.25 15.84
C GLY A 70 -11.22 0.53 16.10
N ARG A 71 -11.75 1.68 15.66
CA ARG A 71 -13.18 1.99 15.75
C ARG A 71 -14.05 1.11 14.83
N ALA A 72 -13.50 0.67 13.71
CA ALA A 72 -14.15 -0.26 12.80
C ALA A 72 -14.01 -1.73 13.26
N GLY A 73 -13.37 -1.99 14.40
CA GLY A 73 -13.19 -3.31 14.98
C GLY A 73 -11.91 -4.02 14.55
N PHE A 74 -11.08 -3.41 13.70
CA PHE A 74 -9.81 -3.98 13.26
C PHE A 74 -8.70 -3.62 14.23
N THR A 75 -8.13 -4.64 14.86
CA THR A 75 -7.12 -4.56 15.92
C THR A 75 -6.08 -5.66 15.73
N ARG A 76 -4.99 -5.61 16.51
CA ARG A 76 -4.01 -6.71 16.55
C ARG A 76 -4.67 -8.07 16.81
N THR A 77 -5.71 -8.12 17.66
CA THR A 77 -6.46 -9.35 17.94
C THR A 77 -7.22 -9.87 16.72
N THR A 78 -7.84 -9.01 15.91
CA THR A 78 -8.55 -9.47 14.70
C THR A 78 -7.57 -9.92 13.61
N LEU A 79 -6.39 -9.29 13.55
CA LEU A 79 -5.30 -9.75 12.71
C LEU A 79 -4.84 -11.15 13.14
N GLU A 80 -4.62 -11.40 14.44
CA GLU A 80 -4.22 -12.71 14.96
C GLU A 80 -5.28 -13.79 14.68
N GLN A 81 -6.56 -13.46 14.82
CA GLN A 81 -7.65 -14.39 14.49
C GLN A 81 -7.77 -14.68 12.99
N GLU A 82 -7.52 -13.70 12.11
CA GLU A 82 -7.46 -13.94 10.66
C GLU A 82 -6.22 -14.75 10.30
N PHE A 83 -5.07 -14.41 10.88
CA PHE A 83 -3.81 -15.14 10.72
C PHE A 83 -4.00 -16.62 11.02
N MET A 84 -4.52 -16.97 12.20
CA MET A 84 -4.71 -18.38 12.58
C MET A 84 -5.64 -19.12 11.62
N ARG A 85 -6.75 -18.49 11.21
CA ARG A 85 -7.68 -19.10 10.24
C ARG A 85 -7.03 -19.31 8.87
N TYR A 86 -6.29 -18.32 8.39
CA TYR A 86 -5.58 -18.38 7.12
C TYR A 86 -4.48 -19.45 7.16
N HIS A 87 -3.66 -19.42 8.22
CA HIS A 87 -2.56 -20.34 8.44
C HIS A 87 -3.04 -21.78 8.53
N GLU A 88 -4.09 -22.06 9.31
CA GLU A 88 -4.69 -23.39 9.37
C GLU A 88 -5.22 -23.85 8.01
N ALA A 89 -5.91 -22.98 7.27
CA ALA A 89 -6.46 -23.33 5.96
C ALA A 89 -5.36 -23.67 4.96
N VAL A 90 -4.27 -22.90 4.92
CA VAL A 90 -3.11 -23.15 4.06
C VAL A 90 -2.37 -24.42 4.51
N CYS A 91 -2.13 -24.60 5.81
CA CYS A 91 -1.38 -25.75 6.32
C CYS A 91 -2.12 -27.08 6.20
N ARG A 92 -3.45 -27.07 6.09
CA ARG A 92 -4.26 -28.26 5.75
C ARG A 92 -4.06 -28.73 4.31
N GLN A 93 -3.63 -27.84 3.41
CA GLN A 93 -3.28 -28.22 2.03
C GLN A 93 -1.96 -28.99 2.07
N SER A 94 -1.98 -30.25 1.62
CA SER A 94 -0.76 -31.07 1.58
C SER A 94 0.24 -30.55 0.55
N GLY A 95 1.53 -30.75 0.83
CA GLY A 95 2.62 -30.43 -0.10
C GLY A 95 2.95 -28.94 -0.16
N THR A 96 3.43 -28.49 -1.32
CA THR A 96 3.90 -27.12 -1.53
C THR A 96 2.88 -26.30 -2.33
N LEU A 97 1.59 -26.64 -2.31
CA LEU A 97 0.56 -26.10 -3.23
C LEU A 97 0.50 -24.56 -3.29
N PHE A 98 0.70 -23.87 -2.17
CA PHE A 98 0.83 -22.40 -2.09
C PHE A 98 2.04 -21.85 -2.86
N PHE A 99 3.10 -22.66 -2.97
CA PHE A 99 4.40 -22.37 -3.57
C PHE A 99 4.67 -23.22 -4.83
N ASN A 100 3.66 -23.93 -5.34
CA ASN A 100 3.82 -24.92 -6.41
C ASN A 100 4.16 -24.36 -7.81
N PRO A 101 4.04 -23.06 -8.13
CA PRO A 101 4.60 -22.57 -9.39
C PRO A 101 6.13 -22.46 -9.38
N TYR A 102 6.84 -22.82 -8.30
CA TYR A 102 8.30 -22.81 -8.27
C TYR A 102 8.88 -24.00 -9.05
N PRO A 103 9.77 -23.76 -10.04
CA PRO A 103 10.45 -24.82 -10.80
C PRO A 103 11.38 -25.68 -9.94
N ASP A 104 11.83 -25.14 -8.80
CA ASP A 104 12.77 -25.73 -7.87
C ASP A 104 12.01 -26.30 -6.67
N ALA A 105 11.94 -27.62 -6.58
CA ALA A 105 11.20 -28.33 -5.53
C ALA A 105 11.82 -28.13 -4.14
N GLU A 106 13.13 -28.00 -4.02
CA GLU A 106 13.80 -27.78 -2.72
C GLU A 106 13.46 -26.39 -2.19
N LYS A 107 13.47 -25.38 -3.05
CA LYS A 107 13.04 -24.02 -2.67
C LYS A 107 11.56 -23.98 -2.32
N ALA A 108 10.70 -24.64 -3.09
CA ALA A 108 9.27 -24.72 -2.80
C ALA A 108 9.02 -25.35 -1.41
N GLN A 109 9.78 -26.40 -1.07
CA GLN A 109 9.69 -27.07 0.23
C GLN A 109 10.20 -26.17 1.36
N ALA A 110 11.36 -25.53 1.21
CA ALA A 110 11.90 -24.61 2.22
C ALA A 110 10.95 -23.44 2.53
N ARG A 111 10.28 -22.90 1.51
CA ARG A 111 9.24 -21.87 1.68
C ARG A 111 8.03 -22.39 2.44
N ALA A 112 7.56 -23.59 2.09
CA ALA A 112 6.42 -24.22 2.76
C ALA A 112 6.73 -24.49 4.24
N ASP A 113 7.94 -24.93 4.55
CA ASP A 113 8.35 -25.21 5.92
C ASP A 113 8.55 -23.91 6.72
N ALA A 114 9.14 -22.88 6.13
CA ALA A 114 9.23 -21.55 6.73
C ALA A 114 7.84 -20.97 7.04
N PHE A 115 6.90 -21.07 6.09
CA PHE A 115 5.53 -20.59 6.28
C PHE A 115 4.82 -21.32 7.42
N ARG A 116 4.94 -22.65 7.48
CA ARG A 116 4.30 -23.49 8.52
C ARG A 116 4.86 -23.21 9.92
N ALA A 117 6.17 -22.99 10.01
CA ALA A 117 6.85 -22.80 11.29
C ALA A 117 6.68 -21.38 11.86
N ALA A 118 6.46 -20.38 11.00
CA ALA A 118 6.38 -18.98 11.40
C ALA A 118 5.09 -18.64 12.16
N THR A 119 5.25 -17.94 13.28
CA THR A 119 4.17 -17.29 14.05
C THR A 119 3.83 -15.92 13.47
N LEU A 120 2.72 -15.31 13.90
CA LEU A 120 2.38 -13.94 13.49
C LEU A 120 3.51 -12.95 13.81
N ASP A 121 4.17 -13.10 14.96
CA ASP A 121 5.27 -12.21 15.34
C ASP A 121 6.48 -12.34 14.39
N ASP A 122 6.80 -13.56 13.92
CA ASP A 122 7.85 -13.77 12.91
C ASP A 122 7.49 -13.07 11.58
N TRP A 123 6.22 -13.14 11.18
CA TRP A 123 5.72 -12.44 9.99
C TRP A 123 5.76 -10.91 10.15
N LEU A 124 5.42 -10.38 11.33
CA LEU A 124 5.52 -8.96 11.63
C LEU A 124 6.99 -8.51 11.67
N GLU A 125 7.90 -9.32 12.20
CA GLU A 125 9.33 -9.02 12.17
C GLU A 125 9.86 -8.98 10.73
N ALA A 126 9.50 -9.96 9.90
CA ALA A 126 9.84 -9.99 8.48
C ALA A 126 9.24 -8.79 7.73
N LEU A 127 7.99 -8.42 8.02
CA LEU A 127 7.37 -7.22 7.45
C LEU A 127 8.12 -5.95 7.85
N ALA A 128 8.53 -5.82 9.12
CA ALA A 128 9.34 -4.71 9.59
C ALA A 128 10.71 -4.66 8.90
N LYS A 129 11.36 -5.81 8.67
CA LYS A 129 12.61 -5.89 7.89
C LYS A 129 12.40 -5.41 6.46
N ALA A 130 11.34 -5.85 5.79
CA ALA A 130 10.98 -5.41 4.45
C ALA A 130 10.85 -3.87 4.42
N VAL A 131 10.01 -3.32 5.32
CA VAL A 131 9.73 -1.89 5.44
C VAL A 131 10.98 -1.07 5.66
N ARG A 132 11.84 -1.45 6.62
CA ARG A 132 13.10 -0.75 6.90
C ARG A 132 14.07 -0.78 5.71
N ALA A 133 14.10 -1.89 4.98
CA ALA A 133 14.93 -2.05 3.79
C ALA A 133 14.29 -1.43 2.53
N ASN A 134 13.07 -0.90 2.62
CA ASN A 134 12.28 -0.39 1.51
C ASN A 134 12.20 -1.40 0.34
N VAL A 135 12.00 -2.67 0.67
CA VAL A 135 11.83 -3.75 -0.30
C VAL A 135 10.34 -3.99 -0.52
N THR A 136 9.87 -3.65 -1.71
CA THR A 136 8.49 -3.92 -2.16
C THR A 136 8.51 -4.79 -3.41
N ARG A 137 7.40 -5.47 -3.70
CA ARG A 137 7.24 -6.23 -4.95
C ARG A 137 7.49 -5.35 -6.18
N VAL A 138 6.99 -4.11 -6.17
CA VAL A 138 7.15 -3.14 -7.26
C VAL A 138 8.63 -2.81 -7.48
N ARG A 139 9.36 -2.48 -6.41
CA ARG A 139 10.80 -2.16 -6.49
C ARG A 139 11.64 -3.36 -6.92
N ARG A 140 11.28 -4.58 -6.47
CA ARG A 140 11.92 -5.82 -6.93
C ARG A 140 11.70 -6.04 -8.43
N ASN A 141 10.47 -5.87 -8.90
CA ASN A 141 10.14 -6.01 -10.33
C ASN A 141 10.85 -4.96 -11.19
N ALA A 142 11.02 -3.74 -10.67
CA ALA A 142 11.79 -2.67 -11.30
C ALA A 142 13.32 -2.86 -11.20
N ARG A 143 13.80 -3.91 -10.52
CA ARG A 143 15.23 -4.17 -10.23
C ARG A 143 15.90 -3.08 -9.39
N GLU A 144 15.10 -2.33 -8.63
CA GLU A 144 15.54 -1.27 -7.71
C GLU A 144 15.84 -1.81 -6.30
N ALA A 145 15.51 -3.07 -6.03
CA ALA A 145 15.78 -3.78 -4.79
C ALA A 145 16.27 -5.20 -5.07
N ALA A 146 17.27 -5.65 -4.31
CA ALA A 146 17.77 -7.02 -4.37
C ALA A 146 16.73 -8.02 -3.85
N HIS A 147 16.92 -9.30 -4.21
CA HIS A 147 16.12 -10.38 -3.63
C HIS A 147 16.50 -10.56 -2.16
N PRO A 148 15.53 -10.59 -1.23
CA PRO A 148 15.83 -10.84 0.17
C PRO A 148 16.44 -12.23 0.40
N GLU A 149 17.40 -12.33 1.32
CA GLU A 149 17.93 -13.62 1.79
C GLU A 149 17.00 -14.27 2.83
N ASP A 150 16.28 -13.46 3.61
CA ASP A 150 15.27 -13.91 4.56
C ASP A 150 14.04 -14.42 3.80
N ILE A 151 13.72 -15.71 3.98
CA ILE A 151 12.65 -16.40 3.24
C ILE A 151 11.28 -15.75 3.48
N LEU A 152 10.97 -15.29 4.70
CA LEU A 152 9.69 -14.66 4.99
C LEU A 152 9.60 -13.29 4.31
N VAL A 153 10.69 -12.51 4.34
CA VAL A 153 10.76 -11.23 3.60
C VAL A 153 10.60 -11.47 2.10
N ASP A 154 11.24 -12.51 1.57
CA ASP A 154 11.12 -12.88 0.16
C ASP A 154 9.70 -13.32 -0.20
N ILE A 155 8.99 -14.03 0.67
CA ILE A 155 7.57 -14.41 0.48
C ILE A 155 6.67 -13.17 0.50
N ILE A 156 6.77 -12.30 1.52
CA ILE A 156 5.95 -11.08 1.66
C ILE A 156 6.05 -10.19 0.42
N THR A 157 7.28 -10.01 -0.07
CA THR A 157 7.61 -9.09 -1.17
C THR A 157 7.59 -9.77 -2.54
N GLY A 158 7.30 -11.07 -2.58
CA GLY A 158 7.29 -11.92 -3.76
C GLY A 158 5.94 -11.95 -4.48
N SER A 159 5.76 -12.98 -5.31
CA SER A 159 4.53 -13.27 -6.04
C SER A 159 3.77 -14.48 -5.51
N ASP A 160 4.25 -15.06 -4.39
CA ASP A 160 3.61 -16.19 -3.71
C ASP A 160 2.20 -15.82 -3.29
N LYS A 161 1.26 -16.70 -3.61
CA LYS A 161 -0.16 -16.49 -3.34
C LYS A 161 -0.88 -17.83 -3.29
N PRO A 162 -1.98 -17.95 -2.54
CA PRO A 162 -2.73 -19.19 -2.51
C PRO A 162 -3.35 -19.49 -3.87
N GLY A 163 -3.42 -20.77 -4.22
CA GLY A 163 -4.17 -21.24 -5.39
C GLY A 163 -5.69 -21.26 -5.16
N ASP A 164 -6.13 -21.34 -3.90
CA ASP A 164 -7.54 -21.28 -3.52
C ASP A 164 -8.06 -19.84 -3.56
N LEU A 165 -9.10 -19.60 -4.36
CA LEU A 165 -9.74 -18.29 -4.51
C LEU A 165 -10.32 -17.78 -3.18
N ASN A 166 -10.74 -18.67 -2.27
CA ASN A 166 -11.28 -18.28 -0.97
C ASN A 166 -10.21 -17.74 -0.02
N LEU A 167 -8.94 -18.05 -0.28
CA LEU A 167 -7.80 -17.57 0.49
C LEU A 167 -7.10 -16.40 -0.20
N MET A 168 -7.50 -16.03 -1.43
CA MET A 168 -6.84 -14.98 -2.19
C MET A 168 -6.86 -13.66 -1.41
N PRO A 169 -5.70 -13.04 -1.13
CA PRO A 169 -5.67 -11.77 -0.44
C PRO A 169 -6.28 -10.64 -1.26
N ASN A 170 -7.04 -9.77 -0.58
CA ASN A 170 -7.58 -8.51 -1.12
C ASN A 170 -6.57 -7.36 -0.98
N HIS A 171 -5.28 -7.68 -0.93
CA HIS A 171 -4.18 -6.73 -0.81
C HIS A 171 -2.97 -7.20 -1.62
N CYS A 172 -2.02 -6.30 -1.87
CA CYS A 172 -0.89 -6.52 -2.76
C CYS A 172 0.26 -7.32 -2.15
N LEU A 173 0.31 -7.48 -0.82
CA LEU A 173 1.27 -8.33 -0.11
C LEU A 173 0.80 -9.79 -0.05
N LEU A 174 0.76 -10.44 -1.22
CA LEU A 174 0.08 -11.73 -1.42
C LEU A 174 0.62 -12.90 -0.56
N GLY A 175 1.88 -12.82 -0.14
CA GLY A 175 2.52 -13.83 0.70
C GLY A 175 2.24 -13.68 2.19
N PHE A 176 1.75 -12.52 2.64
CA PHE A 176 1.44 -12.31 4.05
C PHE A 176 0.17 -13.09 4.43
N PRO A 177 0.16 -13.83 5.56
CA PRO A 177 -0.91 -14.74 5.94
C PRO A 177 -2.17 -14.06 6.51
N CYS A 178 -2.78 -13.15 5.73
CA CYS A 178 -4.14 -12.65 5.93
C CYS A 178 -4.80 -12.40 4.58
N SER A 179 -6.12 -12.25 4.54
CA SER A 179 -6.85 -11.98 3.30
C SER A 179 -7.45 -10.58 3.23
N SER A 180 -7.79 -9.99 4.37
CA SER A 180 -8.45 -8.68 4.41
C SER A 180 -7.47 -7.51 4.27
N LEU A 181 -7.89 -6.50 3.50
CA LEU A 181 -7.15 -5.24 3.37
C LEU A 181 -7.00 -4.54 4.74
N ASP A 182 -8.05 -4.55 5.56
CA ASP A 182 -8.07 -3.89 6.86
C ASP A 182 -7.08 -4.55 7.86
N ASN A 183 -6.98 -5.89 7.95
CA ASN A 183 -5.99 -6.53 8.83
C ASN A 183 -4.57 -6.46 8.27
N MET A 184 -4.37 -6.50 6.95
CA MET A 184 -3.04 -6.22 6.37
C MET A 184 -2.59 -4.78 6.70
N SER A 185 -3.54 -3.84 6.71
CA SER A 185 -3.28 -2.47 7.17
C SER A 185 -2.89 -2.44 8.64
N VAL A 186 -3.57 -3.20 9.51
CA VAL A 186 -3.15 -3.36 10.91
C VAL A 186 -1.72 -3.89 10.98
N ALA A 187 -1.37 -4.94 10.23
CA ALA A 187 -0.02 -5.51 10.23
C ALA A 187 1.06 -4.49 9.83
N LEU A 188 0.84 -3.71 8.77
CA LEU A 188 1.76 -2.61 8.42
C LEU A 188 1.83 -1.55 9.52
N LEU A 189 0.69 -1.19 10.11
CA LEU A 189 0.63 -0.23 11.21
C LEU A 189 1.27 -0.73 12.50
N GLU A 190 1.51 -2.02 12.69
CA GLU A 190 2.31 -2.51 13.82
C GLU A 190 3.81 -2.23 13.63
N VAL A 191 4.27 -2.04 12.38
CA VAL A 191 5.71 -1.97 12.04
C VAL A 191 6.19 -0.62 11.54
N VAL A 192 5.28 0.32 11.23
CA VAL A 192 5.64 1.69 10.81
C VAL A 192 5.51 2.69 11.96
N ASP A 193 6.20 3.82 11.87
CA ASP A 193 6.05 4.91 12.84
C ASP A 193 4.67 5.61 12.72
N GLY A 194 4.16 6.16 13.83
CA GLY A 194 2.85 6.82 13.88
C GLY A 194 2.67 8.06 13.01
N HIS A 195 3.77 8.69 12.62
CA HIS A 195 3.79 9.90 11.78
C HIS A 195 3.85 9.58 10.28
N VAL A 196 4.05 8.32 9.91
CA VAL A 196 4.10 7.88 8.52
C VAL A 196 2.77 8.16 7.82
N ARG A 197 2.83 8.59 6.56
CA ARG A 197 1.63 8.90 5.77
C ARG A 197 0.97 7.62 5.29
N CYS A 198 -0.34 7.57 5.43
CA CYS A 198 -1.21 6.56 4.83
C CYS A 198 -2.07 7.26 3.79
N GLU A 199 -2.06 6.77 2.56
CA GLU A 199 -2.56 7.52 1.41
C GLU A 199 -3.42 6.67 0.50
N GLN A 200 -4.45 7.29 -0.09
CA GLN A 200 -5.09 6.81 -1.30
C GLN A 200 -4.88 7.85 -2.39
N GLU A 201 -4.00 7.52 -3.34
CA GLU A 201 -3.65 8.35 -4.50
C GLU A 201 -4.74 8.22 -5.57
N VAL A 202 -5.19 9.35 -6.13
CA VAL A 202 -6.31 9.39 -7.10
C VAL A 202 -6.08 10.36 -8.27
N SER A 203 -4.87 10.88 -8.47
CA SER A 203 -4.57 11.92 -9.46
C SER A 203 -4.99 11.52 -10.86
N MET A 204 -4.77 10.26 -11.27
CA MET A 204 -5.16 9.83 -12.62
C MET A 204 -6.66 9.96 -12.89
N PHE A 205 -7.51 9.81 -11.87
CA PHE A 205 -8.95 9.98 -12.02
C PHE A 205 -9.34 11.46 -12.09
N VAL A 206 -8.73 12.29 -11.25
CA VAL A 206 -8.94 13.76 -11.25
C VAL A 206 -8.42 14.40 -12.53
N GLU A 207 -7.30 13.93 -13.08
CA GLU A 207 -6.68 14.52 -14.27
C GLU A 207 -7.28 14.03 -15.58
N TYR A 208 -7.67 12.76 -15.68
CA TYR A 208 -8.02 12.14 -16.97
C TYR A 208 -9.47 11.66 -17.08
N LEU A 209 -10.24 11.61 -16.00
CA LEU A 209 -11.61 11.09 -16.00
C LEU A 209 -12.62 12.04 -15.35
N ASP A 210 -12.32 13.35 -15.37
CA ASP A 210 -13.18 14.42 -14.88
C ASP A 210 -13.72 14.20 -13.45
N ASP A 211 -12.93 13.59 -12.58
CA ASP A 211 -13.30 13.44 -11.18
C ASP A 211 -13.28 14.81 -10.47
N THR A 212 -14.49 15.30 -10.16
CA THR A 212 -14.75 16.61 -9.53
C THR A 212 -14.57 16.62 -8.01
N THR A 213 -14.13 15.49 -7.42
CA THR A 213 -14.02 15.32 -5.96
C THR A 213 -13.04 16.31 -5.32
N PHE A 214 -12.20 17.02 -6.07
CA PHE A 214 -11.28 18.04 -5.52
C PHE A 214 -11.59 19.47 -5.97
N ASP A 215 -12.66 19.69 -6.74
CA ASP A 215 -12.94 20.99 -7.37
C ASP A 215 -13.16 22.12 -6.37
N ASP A 216 -13.82 21.84 -5.24
CA ASP A 216 -14.02 22.82 -4.16
C ASP A 216 -12.70 23.33 -3.58
N MET A 217 -11.67 22.47 -3.52
CA MET A 217 -10.35 22.84 -3.04
C MET A 217 -9.56 23.61 -4.10
N ARG A 218 -9.68 23.24 -5.38
CA ARG A 218 -9.05 23.94 -6.51
C ARG A 218 -9.58 25.36 -6.65
N LEU A 219 -10.90 25.55 -6.48
CA LEU A 219 -11.54 26.86 -6.53
C LEU A 219 -11.07 27.78 -5.40
N ARG A 220 -10.95 27.25 -4.17
CA ARG A 220 -10.42 28.00 -3.02
C ARG A 220 -8.96 28.42 -3.22
N GLN A 221 -8.12 27.55 -3.78
CA GLN A 221 -6.73 27.91 -4.09
C GLN A 221 -6.64 29.05 -5.11
N LYS A 222 -7.47 29.03 -6.17
CA LYS A 222 -7.52 30.13 -7.14
C LYS A 222 -7.98 31.45 -6.51
N GLN A 223 -8.97 31.41 -5.63
CA GLN A 223 -9.47 32.60 -4.92
C GLN A 223 -8.43 33.18 -3.95
N LEU A 224 -7.69 32.32 -3.23
CA LEU A 224 -6.61 32.77 -2.34
C LEU A 224 -5.48 33.46 -3.11
N VAL A 225 -5.10 32.93 -4.28
CA VAL A 225 -4.09 33.56 -5.14
C VAL A 225 -4.60 34.91 -5.67
N GLN A 226 -5.87 35.01 -6.10
CA GLN A 226 -6.46 36.26 -6.58
C GLN A 226 -6.57 37.33 -5.49
N ASN A 227 -6.85 36.95 -4.24
CA ASN A 227 -6.96 37.90 -3.13
C ASN A 227 -5.59 38.43 -2.68
N VAL A 228 -4.52 37.64 -2.79
CA VAL A 228 -3.14 38.11 -2.49
C VAL A 228 -2.68 39.17 -3.50
N PHE A 229 -3.11 39.06 -4.77
CA PHE A 229 -2.76 40.07 -5.79
C PHE A 229 -3.62 41.34 -5.73
N HIS A 230 -4.77 41.32 -5.05
CA HIS A 230 -5.60 42.52 -4.89
C HIS A 230 -5.20 43.39 -3.69
N ASP A 231 -4.48 42.85 -2.71
CA ASP A 231 -4.06 43.60 -1.51
C ASP A 231 -2.79 44.46 -1.72
N GLU A 232 -2.09 44.32 -2.85
CA GLU A 232 -0.91 45.14 -3.22
C GLU A 232 -1.24 46.30 -4.18
N SER A 233 -2.52 46.53 -4.51
CA SER A 233 -2.91 47.61 -5.44
C SER A 233 -3.64 48.80 -4.81
N ASP A 234 -3.80 48.82 -3.48
CA ASP A 234 -4.47 49.92 -2.76
C ASP A 234 -3.57 50.53 -1.65
N ILE A 235 -2.38 51.02 -2.01
CA ILE A 235 -1.62 52.03 -1.23
C ILE A 235 -1.02 53.09 -2.16
#